data_AF-A0A5D4NLP6-F1
#
_entry.id   AF-A0A5D4NLP6-F1
#
_cell.length_a   1.000
_cell.length_b   1.000
_cell.length_c   1.000
_cell.angle_alpha   90.00
_cell.angle_beta   90.00
_cell.angle_gamma   90.00
#
_symmetry.space_group_name_H-M   'P 1'
#
loop_
_entity.id
_entity.type
_entity.pdbx_description
1 polymer ?
#
loop_
_entity_poly.entity_id
_entity_poly.type
_entity_poly.pdbx_seq_one_letter_code
_entity_poly.pdbx_strand_id
1 'polypeptide(L)'
;MGYFMIRVAGRQIQQVGSLNLGTIEEEIAKKILDAKTVYSYPSMKDLLFELKTRGNIIESAKEMSESKVVFTTFQYAACNPAYWDLTAAGGFRLRQGVRPSEAVRDIYRNSALYAFECATACVIIFYHAVLKSISPSAFDSLFQDIYLYSWHADPDLGVNTLYGDHYLPGDVVYFNNPDYSAENPWYRGVNAVVLEDGQFFGHGFGISSSEKIIEFLNEVRNPDSNQPAYLANLVTRPSFTNLEQYGTVQRDRKFKQHIVIHHNKSSLSCTRHRAYLNKGLFT
;
A
#
# COMPACT_ATOMS: atom_id res chain seq x y z
N MET A 1 -2.81 33.16 12.42
CA MET A 1 -3.43 32.91 11.10
C MET A 1 -3.25 31.42 10.81
N GLY A 2 -4.32 30.63 10.82
CA GLY A 2 -4.24 29.22 10.47
C GLY A 2 -3.92 29.09 8.99
N TYR A 3 -2.89 28.31 8.64
CA TYR A 3 -2.65 27.95 7.25
C TYR A 3 -3.76 26.98 6.85
N PHE A 4 -4.55 27.33 5.83
CA PHE A 4 -5.52 26.38 5.26
C PHE A 4 -4.80 25.42 4.33
N MET A 5 -4.93 24.13 4.64
CA MET A 5 -4.04 23.11 4.12
C MET A 5 -4.61 22.36 2.93
N ILE A 6 -5.89 22.56 2.60
CA ILE A 6 -6.50 22.06 1.37
C ILE A 6 -6.71 23.21 0.39
N ARG A 7 -6.17 23.07 -0.82
CA ARG A 7 -6.39 23.97 -1.94
C ARG A 7 -7.01 23.21 -3.10
N VAL A 8 -8.13 23.71 -3.63
CA VAL A 8 -8.83 23.14 -4.79
C VAL A 8 -8.92 24.20 -5.88
N ALA A 9 -8.36 23.93 -7.06
CA ALA A 9 -8.28 24.91 -8.15
C ALA A 9 -7.72 26.28 -7.69
N GLY A 10 -6.73 26.25 -6.78
CA GLY A 10 -6.14 27.44 -6.17
C GLY A 10 -6.95 28.11 -5.06
N ARG A 11 -8.20 27.69 -4.80
CA ARG A 11 -9.05 28.22 -3.71
C ARG A 11 -8.87 27.41 -2.43
N GLN A 12 -8.85 28.09 -1.29
CA GLN A 12 -8.75 27.44 0.02
C GLN A 12 -10.08 26.85 0.45
N ILE A 13 -10.06 25.63 0.99
CA ILE A 13 -11.20 25.01 1.65
C ILE A 13 -11.02 25.18 3.16
N GLN A 14 -12.00 25.83 3.80
CA GLN A 14 -11.93 26.16 5.24
C GLN A 14 -12.63 25.15 6.14
N GLN A 15 -13.63 24.44 5.61
CA GLN A 15 -14.42 23.47 6.35
C GLN A 15 -14.79 22.30 5.44
N VAL A 16 -14.73 21.08 5.99
CA VAL A 16 -15.06 19.84 5.27
C VAL A 16 -16.55 19.50 5.35
N GLY A 17 -17.26 19.99 6.37
CA GLY A 17 -18.65 19.61 6.65
C GLY A 17 -19.65 19.87 5.51
N SER A 18 -19.31 20.73 4.55
CA SER A 18 -20.13 21.00 3.35
C SER A 18 -19.93 20.01 2.20
N LEU A 19 -18.97 19.08 2.31
CA LEU A 19 -18.62 18.14 1.23
C LEU A 19 -19.46 16.85 1.20
N ASN A 20 -20.43 16.68 2.13
CA ASN A 20 -21.29 15.49 2.24
C ASN A 20 -20.50 14.17 2.19
N LEU A 21 -19.45 14.06 3.00
CA LEU A 21 -18.55 12.91 3.05
C LEU A 21 -19.11 11.79 3.94
N GLY A 22 -18.65 10.56 3.69
CA GLY A 22 -18.78 9.47 4.66
C GLY A 22 -17.90 9.72 5.89
N THR A 23 -18.13 8.99 6.97
CA THR A 23 -17.45 9.21 8.26
C THR A 23 -15.93 9.07 8.15
N ILE A 24 -15.44 8.07 7.42
CA ILE A 24 -14.00 7.84 7.22
C ILE A 24 -13.38 8.96 6.37
N GLU A 25 -14.02 9.34 5.27
CA GLU A 25 -13.55 10.42 4.41
C GLU A 25 -13.53 11.77 5.14
N GLU A 26 -14.51 12.02 6.02
CA GLU A 26 -14.55 13.23 6.83
C GLU A 26 -13.40 13.29 7.83
N GLU A 27 -13.07 12.18 8.50
CA GLU A 27 -11.92 12.10 9.41
C GLU A 27 -10.61 12.33 8.66
N ILE A 28 -10.43 11.68 7.51
CA ILE A 28 -9.24 11.87 6.65
C ILE A 28 -9.12 13.34 6.26
N ALA A 29 -10.20 13.96 5.80
CA ALA A 29 -10.17 15.36 5.39
C ALA A 29 -9.88 16.32 6.55
N LYS A 30 -10.35 16.02 7.78
CA LYS A 30 -9.95 16.76 8.99
C LYS A 30 -8.45 16.61 9.26
N LYS A 31 -7.90 15.40 9.17
CA LYS A 31 -6.44 15.16 9.31
C LYS A 31 -5.62 15.92 8.27
N ILE A 32 -6.12 16.03 7.03
CA ILE A 32 -5.48 16.83 5.98
C ILE A 32 -5.51 18.32 6.32
N LEU A 33 -6.63 18.84 6.85
CA LEU A 33 -6.73 20.24 7.30
C LEU A 33 -5.78 20.55 8.46
N ASP A 34 -5.56 19.59 9.36
CA ASP A 34 -4.66 19.72 10.51
C ASP A 34 -3.18 19.50 10.16
N ALA A 35 -2.89 19.04 8.93
CA ALA A 35 -1.53 18.74 8.49
C ALA A 35 -0.67 20.01 8.40
N LYS A 36 0.65 19.88 8.49
CA LYS A 36 1.59 21.01 8.29
C LYS A 36 1.99 21.23 6.82
N THR A 37 1.43 20.45 5.90
CA THR A 37 1.71 20.52 4.46
C THR A 37 0.46 20.91 3.66
N VAL A 38 0.62 21.75 2.63
CA VAL A 38 -0.48 22.12 1.72
C VAL A 38 -0.74 21.00 0.72
N TYR A 39 -1.95 20.44 0.75
CA TYR A 39 -2.50 19.51 -0.23
C TYR A 39 -3.25 20.29 -1.30
N SER A 40 -2.77 20.21 -2.54
CA SER A 40 -3.32 20.94 -3.67
C SER A 40 -3.94 19.99 -4.70
N TYR A 41 -5.17 20.27 -5.08
CA TYR A 41 -5.98 19.48 -5.99
C TYR A 41 -6.39 20.33 -7.20
N PRO A 42 -6.31 19.81 -8.43
CA PRO A 42 -6.76 20.52 -9.62
C PRO A 42 -8.26 20.82 -9.60
N SER A 43 -9.07 19.88 -9.09
CA SER A 43 -10.52 20.01 -9.00
C SER A 43 -11.07 19.40 -7.70
N MET A 44 -12.34 19.69 -7.40
CA MET A 44 -13.04 19.07 -6.27
C MET A 44 -13.15 17.55 -6.46
N LYS A 45 -13.27 17.10 -7.71
CA LYS A 45 -13.35 15.68 -8.04
C LYS A 45 -12.06 14.94 -7.69
N ASP A 46 -10.90 15.59 -7.79
CA ASP A 46 -9.62 15.02 -7.39
C ASP A 46 -9.50 14.86 -5.87
N LEU A 47 -9.92 15.89 -5.10
CA LEU A 47 -10.00 15.79 -3.64
C LEU A 47 -10.91 14.64 -3.21
N LEU A 48 -12.13 14.59 -3.75
CA LEU A 48 -13.09 13.53 -3.41
C LEU A 48 -12.58 12.15 -3.83
N PHE A 49 -11.84 12.06 -4.94
CA PHE A 49 -11.23 10.81 -5.38
C PHE A 49 -10.12 10.33 -4.44
N GLU A 50 -9.23 11.21 -3.96
CA GLU A 50 -8.23 10.85 -2.96
C GLU A 50 -8.90 10.37 -1.66
N LEU A 51 -9.88 11.12 -1.15
CA LEU A 51 -10.59 10.77 0.08
C LEU A 51 -11.27 9.39 -0.03
N LYS A 52 -12.03 9.16 -1.11
CA LYS A 52 -12.66 7.86 -1.39
C LYS A 52 -11.63 6.74 -1.51
N THR A 53 -10.52 6.98 -2.20
CA THR A 53 -9.49 5.95 -2.40
C THR A 53 -8.81 5.59 -1.08
N ARG A 54 -8.52 6.58 -0.23
CA ARG A 54 -7.98 6.35 1.12
C ARG A 54 -8.95 5.56 2.00
N GLY A 55 -10.24 5.89 1.99
CA GLY A 55 -11.26 5.10 2.67
C GLY A 55 -11.29 3.66 2.16
N ASN A 56 -11.19 3.46 0.85
CA ASN A 56 -11.09 2.13 0.25
C ASN A 56 -9.79 1.37 0.59
N ILE A 57 -8.67 2.05 0.85
CA ILE A 57 -7.42 1.43 1.34
C ILE A 57 -7.64 0.88 2.75
N ILE A 58 -8.22 1.68 3.63
CA ILE A 58 -8.54 1.29 5.01
C ILE A 58 -9.46 0.08 5.00
N GLU A 59 -10.55 0.13 4.22
CA GLU A 59 -11.49 -0.97 4.11
C GLU A 59 -10.83 -2.22 3.54
N SER A 60 -9.99 -2.08 2.51
CA SER A 60 -9.25 -3.21 1.93
C SER A 60 -8.24 -3.83 2.92
N ALA A 61 -7.73 -3.06 3.87
CA ALA A 61 -6.87 -3.57 4.93
C ALA A 61 -7.67 -4.34 6.00
N LYS A 62 -8.85 -3.83 6.38
CA LYS A 62 -9.76 -4.52 7.30
C LYS A 62 -10.27 -5.84 6.71
N GLU A 63 -10.76 -5.81 5.46
CA GLU A 63 -11.18 -7.01 4.74
C GLU A 63 -10.05 -8.04 4.65
N MET A 64 -8.80 -7.60 4.46
CA MET A 64 -7.65 -8.51 4.44
C MET A 64 -7.40 -9.11 5.84
N SER A 65 -7.52 -8.31 6.90
CA SER A 65 -7.37 -8.77 8.29
C SER A 65 -8.41 -9.81 8.69
N GLU A 66 -9.61 -9.74 8.13
CA GLU A 66 -10.71 -10.69 8.39
C GLU A 66 -10.66 -11.92 7.47
N SER A 67 -9.83 -11.86 6.42
CA SER A 67 -9.70 -12.93 5.44
C SER A 67 -8.86 -14.10 5.97
N LYS A 68 -8.75 -15.16 5.15
CA LYS A 68 -7.94 -16.35 5.46
C LYS A 68 -6.54 -16.31 4.83
N VAL A 69 -6.10 -15.17 4.33
CA VAL A 69 -4.75 -15.05 3.76
C VAL A 69 -3.71 -15.20 4.86
N VAL A 70 -2.62 -15.90 4.57
CA VAL A 70 -1.58 -16.19 5.57
C VAL A 70 -0.30 -15.42 5.27
N PHE A 71 0.34 -14.89 6.31
CA PHE A 71 1.69 -14.35 6.17
C PHE A 71 2.70 -15.47 5.95
N THR A 72 3.56 -15.32 4.96
CA THR A 72 4.67 -16.24 4.73
C THR A 72 5.85 -15.55 4.03
N THR A 73 6.98 -16.23 3.93
CA THR A 73 8.13 -15.76 3.14
C THR A 73 7.98 -16.13 1.67
N PHE A 74 8.77 -15.51 0.78
CA PHE A 74 8.73 -15.80 -0.66
C PHE A 74 8.89 -17.28 -1.01
N GLN A 75 9.69 -18.03 -0.23
CA GLN A 75 9.93 -19.45 -0.48
C GLN A 75 8.65 -20.30 -0.38
N TYR A 76 7.70 -19.90 0.46
CA TYR A 76 6.47 -20.65 0.73
C TYR A 76 5.23 -19.89 0.25
N ALA A 77 5.42 -18.91 -0.64
CA ALA A 77 4.32 -18.14 -1.20
C ALA A 77 3.37 -19.05 -1.98
N ALA A 78 2.06 -18.76 -1.87
CA ALA A 78 1.01 -19.53 -2.52
C ALA A 78 -0.05 -18.59 -3.08
N CYS A 79 -0.62 -18.95 -4.24
CA CYS A 79 -1.68 -18.19 -4.89
C CYS A 79 -2.61 -19.13 -5.67
N ASN A 80 -3.83 -18.69 -5.94
CA ASN A 80 -4.78 -19.45 -6.75
C ASN A 80 -4.28 -19.60 -8.20
N PRO A 81 -3.99 -20.83 -8.68
CA PRO A 81 -3.44 -21.05 -10.02
C PRO A 81 -4.42 -20.75 -11.16
N ALA A 82 -5.70 -20.53 -10.85
CA ALA A 82 -6.69 -20.07 -11.83
C ALA A 82 -6.43 -18.63 -12.31
N TYR A 83 -5.78 -17.80 -11.48
CA TYR A 83 -5.57 -16.38 -11.76
C TYR A 83 -4.08 -16.00 -11.88
N TRP A 84 -3.22 -16.73 -11.18
CA TRP A 84 -1.81 -16.35 -11.03
C TRP A 84 -0.87 -17.51 -11.37
N ASP A 85 0.20 -17.22 -12.09
CA ASP A 85 1.36 -18.09 -12.22
C ASP A 85 2.35 -17.76 -11.10
N LEU A 86 2.61 -18.73 -10.21
CA LEU A 86 3.61 -18.61 -9.15
C LEU A 86 5.02 -18.72 -9.74
N THR A 87 5.84 -17.68 -9.58
CA THR A 87 7.22 -17.68 -10.08
C THR A 87 8.15 -18.41 -9.12
N ALA A 88 9.32 -18.84 -9.63
CA ALA A 88 10.37 -19.44 -8.79
C ALA A 88 10.89 -18.51 -7.68
N ALA A 89 10.68 -17.20 -7.81
CA ALA A 89 11.02 -16.22 -6.78
C ALA A 89 9.91 -16.04 -5.72
N GLY A 90 8.77 -16.72 -5.86
CA GLY A 90 7.62 -16.55 -4.96
C GLY A 90 6.75 -15.34 -5.28
N GLY A 91 6.83 -14.79 -6.50
CA GLY A 91 5.95 -13.72 -6.96
C GLY A 91 4.75 -14.26 -7.75
N PHE A 92 3.67 -13.49 -7.84
CA PHE A 92 2.44 -13.89 -8.54
C PHE A 92 2.32 -13.10 -9.85
N ARG A 93 2.51 -13.78 -10.98
CA ARG A 93 2.31 -13.18 -12.31
C ARG A 93 0.86 -13.39 -12.73
N LEU A 94 0.17 -12.33 -13.09
CA LEU A 94 -1.18 -12.45 -13.63
C LEU A 94 -1.17 -13.34 -14.89
N ARG A 95 -2.05 -14.33 -14.93
CA ARG A 95 -2.15 -15.23 -16.08
C ARG A 95 -2.66 -14.50 -17.32
N GLN A 96 -2.16 -14.91 -18.49
CA GLN A 96 -2.64 -14.37 -19.76
C GLN A 96 -4.15 -14.61 -19.94
N GLY A 97 -4.87 -13.58 -20.37
CA GLY A 97 -6.31 -13.62 -20.59
C GLY A 97 -7.18 -13.50 -19.34
N VAL A 98 -6.59 -13.50 -18.14
CA VAL A 98 -7.31 -13.26 -16.90
C VAL A 98 -7.55 -11.77 -16.71
N ARG A 99 -8.78 -11.41 -16.29
CA ARG A 99 -9.13 -10.02 -15.96
C ARG A 99 -8.45 -9.60 -14.65
N PRO A 100 -7.64 -8.52 -14.64
CA PRO A 100 -6.97 -8.05 -13.44
C PRO A 100 -7.91 -7.82 -12.25
N SER A 101 -9.09 -7.25 -12.50
CA SER A 101 -10.10 -7.00 -11.46
C SER A 101 -10.60 -8.28 -10.78
N GLU A 102 -10.81 -9.35 -11.55
CA GLU A 102 -11.24 -10.64 -10.99
C GLU A 102 -10.11 -11.32 -10.23
N ALA A 103 -8.86 -11.25 -10.72
CA ALA A 103 -7.70 -11.79 -10.03
C ALA A 103 -7.45 -11.14 -8.67
N VAL A 104 -7.58 -9.81 -8.58
CA VAL A 104 -7.42 -9.08 -7.31
C VAL A 104 -8.57 -9.38 -6.34
N ARG A 105 -9.82 -9.44 -6.82
CA ARG A 105 -10.98 -9.83 -5.99
C ARG A 105 -10.86 -11.26 -5.47
N ASP A 106 -10.29 -12.17 -6.26
CA ASP A 106 -10.12 -13.56 -5.88
C ASP A 106 -9.23 -13.72 -4.65
N ILE A 107 -8.22 -12.84 -4.46
CA ILE A 107 -7.36 -12.84 -3.27
C ILE A 107 -8.18 -12.67 -1.99
N TYR A 108 -9.23 -11.86 -2.02
CA TYR A 108 -10.11 -11.64 -0.86
C TYR A 108 -11.16 -12.74 -0.73
N ARG A 109 -11.82 -13.10 -1.84
CA ARG A 109 -12.92 -14.08 -1.88
C ARG A 109 -12.48 -15.51 -1.57
N ASN A 110 -11.35 -15.92 -2.15
CA ASN A 110 -10.76 -17.26 -2.00
C ASN A 110 -9.46 -17.19 -1.20
N SER A 111 -9.41 -16.31 -0.20
CA SER A 111 -8.24 -15.96 0.60
C SER A 111 -7.47 -17.15 1.20
N ALA A 112 -8.14 -18.27 1.48
CA ALA A 112 -7.48 -19.50 1.96
C ALA A 112 -6.49 -20.12 0.95
N LEU A 113 -6.55 -19.73 -0.33
CA LEU A 113 -5.63 -20.17 -1.38
C LEU A 113 -4.37 -19.30 -1.48
N TYR A 114 -4.22 -18.30 -0.61
CA TYR A 114 -3.19 -17.30 -0.72
C TYR A 114 -2.32 -17.17 0.53
N ALA A 115 -1.01 -17.15 0.31
CA ALA A 115 -0.03 -16.85 1.33
C ALA A 115 1.09 -15.98 0.74
N PHE A 116 1.36 -14.83 1.35
CA PHE A 116 2.34 -13.85 0.86
C PHE A 116 2.90 -12.99 2.00
N GLU A 117 4.01 -12.28 1.73
CA GLU A 117 4.66 -11.40 2.71
C GLU A 117 4.02 -9.99 2.77
N CYS A 118 4.40 -9.18 3.76
CA CYS A 118 3.67 -7.95 4.09
C CYS A 118 3.83 -6.79 3.09
N ALA A 119 4.93 -6.66 2.35
CA ALA A 119 5.05 -5.65 1.30
C ALA A 119 4.10 -5.95 0.13
N THR A 120 4.03 -7.22 -0.29
CA THR A 120 3.09 -7.71 -1.30
C THR A 120 1.65 -7.47 -0.87
N ALA A 121 1.35 -7.67 0.42
CA ALA A 121 0.05 -7.36 1.00
C ALA A 121 -0.33 -5.87 0.83
N CYS A 122 0.60 -4.94 1.09
CA CYS A 122 0.37 -3.51 0.88
C CYS A 122 0.06 -3.17 -0.59
N VAL A 123 0.78 -3.78 -1.53
CA VAL A 123 0.52 -3.57 -2.97
C VAL A 123 -0.84 -4.13 -3.38
N ILE A 124 -1.22 -5.32 -2.88
CA ILE A 124 -2.55 -5.90 -3.10
C ILE A 124 -3.65 -4.98 -2.56
N ILE A 125 -3.49 -4.44 -1.35
CA ILE A 125 -4.42 -3.48 -0.74
C ILE A 125 -4.59 -2.24 -1.62
N PHE A 126 -3.49 -1.69 -2.17
CA PHE A 126 -3.57 -0.56 -3.09
C PHE A 126 -4.34 -0.90 -4.37
N TYR A 127 -4.07 -2.06 -4.99
CA TYR A 127 -4.84 -2.51 -6.15
C TYR A 127 -6.32 -2.69 -5.84
N HIS A 128 -6.64 -3.33 -4.72
CA HIS A 128 -8.02 -3.55 -4.32
C HIS A 128 -8.75 -2.22 -4.04
N ALA A 129 -8.08 -1.28 -3.38
CA ALA A 129 -8.63 0.04 -3.11
C ALA A 129 -8.89 0.84 -4.40
N VAL A 130 -7.97 0.80 -5.37
CA VAL A 130 -8.17 1.43 -6.67
C VAL A 130 -9.34 0.75 -7.39
N LEU A 131 -9.42 -0.58 -7.40
CA LEU A 131 -10.55 -1.32 -7.99
C LEU A 131 -11.90 -0.95 -7.38
N LYS A 132 -11.96 -0.64 -6.07
CA LYS A 132 -13.17 -0.12 -5.39
C LYS A 132 -13.46 1.35 -5.71
N SER A 133 -12.49 2.07 -6.27
CA SER A 133 -12.56 3.51 -6.52
C SER A 133 -12.96 3.87 -7.95
N ILE A 134 -12.61 3.02 -8.92
CA ILE A 134 -12.88 3.19 -10.37
C ILE A 134 -13.74 2.06 -10.94
N SER A 135 -14.13 2.17 -12.22
CA SER A 135 -14.84 1.10 -12.90
C SER A 135 -13.95 -0.15 -13.13
N PRO A 136 -14.50 -1.37 -13.07
CA PRO A 136 -13.72 -2.58 -13.32
C PRO A 136 -13.09 -2.61 -14.72
N SER A 137 -13.75 -2.05 -15.73
CA SER A 137 -13.22 -1.93 -17.08
C SER A 137 -12.02 -0.98 -17.17
N ALA A 138 -12.04 0.14 -16.44
CA ALA A 138 -10.88 1.02 -16.34
C ALA A 138 -9.71 0.32 -15.62
N PHE A 139 -10.00 -0.40 -14.52
CA PHE A 139 -9.00 -1.18 -13.80
C PHE A 139 -8.34 -2.25 -14.69
N ASP A 140 -9.17 -3.05 -15.37
CA ASP A 140 -8.71 -4.09 -16.31
C ASP A 140 -7.91 -3.51 -17.47
N SER A 141 -8.24 -2.29 -17.88
CA SER A 141 -7.49 -1.58 -18.91
C SER A 141 -6.13 -1.12 -18.38
N LEU A 142 -6.05 -0.57 -17.16
CA LEU A 142 -4.82 0.01 -16.62
C LEU A 142 -3.77 -1.06 -16.27
N PHE A 143 -4.21 -2.16 -15.65
CA PHE A 143 -3.31 -3.09 -14.95
C PHE A 143 -3.25 -4.46 -15.63
N GLN A 144 -2.90 -4.51 -16.91
CA GLN A 144 -2.97 -5.74 -17.72
C GLN A 144 -1.84 -6.76 -17.46
N ASP A 145 -0.73 -6.35 -16.83
CA ASP A 145 0.45 -7.19 -16.58
C ASP A 145 0.87 -7.09 -15.10
N ILE A 146 -0.08 -7.34 -14.19
CA ILE A 146 0.21 -7.30 -12.75
C ILE A 146 1.23 -8.39 -12.41
N TYR A 147 2.28 -7.99 -11.73
CA TYR A 147 3.20 -8.88 -11.04
C TYR A 147 3.26 -8.50 -9.56
N LEU A 148 2.84 -9.39 -8.69
CA LEU A 148 2.88 -9.17 -7.24
C LEU A 148 4.17 -9.76 -6.67
N TYR A 149 5.10 -8.89 -6.29
CA TYR A 149 6.35 -9.29 -5.64
C TYR A 149 6.94 -8.13 -4.83
N SER A 150 6.95 -8.26 -3.50
CA SER A 150 7.40 -7.18 -2.61
C SER A 150 6.68 -5.87 -2.95
N TRP A 151 7.43 -4.77 -3.08
CA TRP A 151 6.92 -3.46 -3.48
C TRP A 151 6.89 -3.24 -5.01
N HIS A 152 7.06 -4.29 -5.83
CA HIS A 152 6.86 -4.17 -7.26
C HIS A 152 5.38 -3.91 -7.55
N ALA A 153 5.12 -2.90 -8.38
CA ALA A 153 3.79 -2.51 -8.80
C ALA A 153 3.85 -1.96 -10.23
N ASP A 154 2.73 -2.05 -10.93
CA ASP A 154 2.54 -1.36 -12.22
C ASP A 154 2.77 0.14 -12.01
N PRO A 155 3.56 0.80 -12.89
CA PRO A 155 3.82 2.24 -12.82
C PRO A 155 2.56 3.12 -12.72
N ASP A 156 1.43 2.69 -13.30
CA ASP A 156 0.15 3.42 -13.24
C ASP A 156 -0.44 3.45 -11.83
N LEU A 157 -0.05 2.52 -10.94
CA LEU A 157 -0.42 2.58 -9.52
C LEU A 157 0.31 3.72 -8.79
N GLY A 158 1.49 4.10 -9.29
CA GLY A 158 2.23 5.28 -8.84
C GLY A 158 2.64 5.23 -7.36
N VAL A 159 3.12 4.07 -6.88
CA VAL A 159 3.53 3.90 -5.47
C VAL A 159 4.75 4.74 -5.14
N ASN A 160 4.59 5.65 -4.17
CA ASN A 160 5.61 6.60 -3.76
C ASN A 160 5.81 6.63 -2.25
N THR A 161 7.08 6.75 -1.83
CA THR A 161 7.47 6.95 -0.44
C THR A 161 8.10 8.32 -0.27
N LEU A 162 7.63 9.03 0.76
CA LEU A 162 8.19 10.30 1.23
C LEU A 162 8.71 10.16 2.66
N TYR A 163 9.68 11.01 2.99
CA TYR A 163 10.11 11.21 4.36
C TYR A 163 9.23 12.26 5.02
N GLY A 164 8.66 11.95 6.17
CA GLY A 164 7.76 12.85 6.89
C GLY A 164 7.47 12.36 8.30
N ASP A 165 7.13 13.30 9.18
CA ASP A 165 6.71 13.10 10.57
C ASP A 165 5.18 13.05 10.73
N HIS A 166 4.45 13.10 9.61
CA HIS A 166 3.01 13.09 9.55
C HIS A 166 2.52 12.12 8.46
N TYR A 167 1.50 11.34 8.81
CA TYR A 167 0.82 10.39 7.94
C TYR A 167 -0.70 10.55 8.10
N LEU A 168 -1.42 10.15 7.06
CA LEU A 168 -2.88 10.18 6.99
C LEU A 168 -3.43 8.75 7.01
N PRO A 169 -4.68 8.53 7.46
CA PRO A 169 -5.34 7.25 7.26
C PRO A 169 -5.34 6.86 5.77
N GLY A 170 -5.09 5.57 5.51
CA GLY A 170 -4.84 5.01 4.18
C GLY A 170 -3.40 5.12 3.68
N ASP A 171 -2.49 5.79 4.39
CA ASP A 171 -1.05 5.68 4.09
C ASP A 171 -0.49 4.33 4.62
N VAL A 172 0.65 3.89 4.09
CA VAL A 172 1.45 2.80 4.65
C VAL A 172 2.69 3.37 5.33
N VAL A 173 2.85 3.04 6.62
CA VAL A 173 4.03 3.36 7.42
C VAL A 173 4.90 2.13 7.63
N TYR A 174 6.10 2.34 8.17
CA TYR A 174 7.04 1.26 8.44
C TYR A 174 7.53 1.29 9.90
N PHE A 175 7.20 0.27 10.66
CA PHE A 175 7.80 0.02 11.97
C PHE A 175 9.13 -0.69 11.75
N ASN A 176 10.24 -0.01 12.02
CA ASN A 176 11.57 -0.55 11.82
C ASN A 176 12.07 -1.24 13.08
N ASN A 177 12.55 -2.47 12.95
CA ASN A 177 13.29 -3.18 13.98
C ASN A 177 14.78 -3.26 13.56
N PRO A 178 15.62 -2.32 14.03
CA PRO A 178 16.99 -2.20 13.51
C PRO A 178 17.86 -3.41 13.84
N ASP A 179 17.70 -3.96 15.04
CA ASP A 179 18.51 -5.04 15.60
C ASP A 179 17.72 -6.34 15.75
N TYR A 180 16.90 -6.66 14.74
CA TYR A 180 16.13 -7.90 14.69
C TYR A 180 17.02 -9.16 14.78
N SER A 181 16.48 -10.25 15.36
CA SER A 181 17.19 -11.52 15.45
C SER A 181 17.40 -12.19 14.08
N ALA A 182 18.58 -12.76 13.86
CA ALA A 182 18.89 -13.53 12.66
C ALA A 182 18.04 -14.81 12.51
N GLU A 183 17.48 -15.32 13.62
CA GLU A 183 16.58 -16.49 13.62
C GLU A 183 15.22 -16.17 13.00
N ASN A 184 14.78 -14.91 13.08
CA ASN A 184 13.48 -14.46 12.58
C ASN A 184 13.63 -13.21 11.69
N PRO A 185 14.30 -13.32 10.52
CA PRO A 185 14.72 -12.18 9.71
C PRO A 185 13.57 -11.40 9.05
N TRP A 186 12.35 -11.92 9.09
CA TRP A 186 11.12 -11.25 8.65
C TRP A 186 10.61 -10.23 9.69
N TYR A 187 11.05 -10.28 10.94
CA TYR A 187 10.75 -9.26 11.96
C TYR A 187 11.74 -8.08 11.97
N ARG A 188 12.44 -7.85 10.85
CA ARG A 188 13.19 -6.60 10.58
C ARG A 188 12.31 -5.34 10.58
N GLY A 189 11.01 -5.53 10.52
CA GLY A 189 10.01 -4.48 10.60
C GLY A 189 8.65 -4.94 10.10
N VAL A 190 7.69 -4.03 10.11
CA VAL A 190 6.31 -4.24 9.68
C VAL A 190 5.91 -3.08 8.78
N ASN A 191 5.49 -3.38 7.54
CA ASN A 191 4.75 -2.43 6.71
C ASN A 191 3.30 -2.44 7.20
N ALA A 192 2.74 -1.29 7.55
CA ALA A 192 1.40 -1.23 8.12
C ALA A 192 0.54 -0.12 7.50
N VAL A 193 -0.68 -0.47 7.13
CA VAL A 193 -1.69 0.50 6.67
C VAL A 193 -2.22 1.25 7.89
N VAL A 194 -2.17 2.58 7.84
CA VAL A 194 -2.77 3.45 8.85
C VAL A 194 -4.29 3.38 8.70
N LEU A 195 -4.98 3.01 9.77
CA LEU A 195 -6.44 2.99 9.84
C LEU A 195 -6.95 4.26 10.55
N GLU A 196 -8.23 4.31 10.84
CA GLU A 196 -8.80 5.27 11.80
C GLU A 196 -8.35 5.00 13.25
N ASP A 197 -8.61 5.94 14.15
CA ASP A 197 -8.46 5.78 15.60
C ASP A 197 -7.04 5.38 16.08
N GLY A 198 -6.02 5.68 15.29
CA GLY A 198 -4.62 5.36 15.62
C GLY A 198 -4.29 3.88 15.58
N GLN A 199 -5.10 3.07 14.89
CA GLN A 199 -4.81 1.66 14.62
C GLN A 199 -4.03 1.47 13.31
N PHE A 200 -3.35 0.34 13.22
CA PHE A 200 -2.55 -0.04 12.06
C PHE A 200 -2.81 -1.49 11.70
N PHE A 201 -2.97 -1.78 10.41
CA PHE A 201 -3.00 -3.16 9.91
C PHE A 201 -1.63 -3.55 9.36
N GLY A 202 -0.96 -4.51 10.00
CA GLY A 202 0.23 -5.17 9.47
C GLY A 202 -0.09 -6.61 9.08
N HIS A 203 0.11 -6.99 7.82
CA HIS A 203 -0.13 -8.39 7.39
C HIS A 203 0.78 -9.36 8.17
N GLY A 204 0.18 -10.40 8.76
CA GLY A 204 0.81 -11.32 9.71
C GLY A 204 0.80 -10.87 11.17
N PHE A 205 0.52 -9.59 11.44
CA PHE A 205 0.39 -9.01 12.78
C PHE A 205 -1.08 -8.74 13.15
N GLY A 206 -1.92 -8.45 12.15
CA GLY A 206 -3.31 -8.02 12.34
C GLY A 206 -3.46 -6.52 12.58
N ILE A 207 -4.63 -6.13 13.09
CA ILE A 207 -4.93 -4.75 13.48
C ILE A 207 -4.44 -4.52 14.92
N SER A 208 -3.59 -3.52 15.11
CA SER A 208 -3.01 -3.21 16.43
C SER A 208 -2.60 -1.75 16.55
N SER A 209 -2.28 -1.31 17.78
CA SER A 209 -1.73 0.02 18.03
C SER A 209 -0.23 0.07 17.75
N SER A 210 0.33 1.29 17.61
CA SER A 210 1.76 1.50 17.45
C SER A 210 2.57 0.90 18.59
N GLU A 211 2.08 1.03 19.83
CA GLU A 211 2.78 0.59 21.05
C GLU A 211 2.93 -0.94 21.04
N LYS A 212 1.85 -1.66 20.71
CA LYS A 212 1.86 -3.12 20.64
C LYS A 212 2.74 -3.66 19.53
N ILE A 213 2.77 -2.99 18.37
CA ILE A 213 3.68 -3.37 17.27
C ILE A 213 5.13 -3.19 17.71
N ILE A 214 5.46 -2.06 18.35
CA ILE A 214 6.81 -1.77 18.82
C ILE A 214 7.23 -2.73 19.95
N GLU A 215 6.34 -2.99 20.91
CA GLU A 215 6.55 -3.93 22.01
C GLU A 215 6.92 -5.32 21.48
N PHE A 216 6.09 -5.88 20.58
CA PHE A 216 6.39 -7.17 19.96
C PHE A 216 7.70 -7.17 19.19
N LEU A 217 7.96 -6.15 18.35
CA LEU A 217 9.21 -6.06 17.60
C LEU A 217 10.42 -6.01 18.54
N ASN A 218 10.27 -5.39 19.70
CA ASN A 218 11.32 -5.33 20.72
C ASN A 218 11.61 -6.69 21.37
N GLU A 219 10.61 -7.56 21.50
CA GLU A 219 10.75 -8.93 22.04
C GLU A 219 11.53 -9.86 21.11
N VAL A 220 11.48 -9.62 19.79
CA VAL A 220 12.14 -10.44 18.76
C VAL A 220 13.44 -9.84 18.21
N ARG A 221 14.05 -8.94 18.98
CA ARG A 221 15.41 -8.40 18.74
C ARG A 221 16.49 -9.41 19.09
N ASN A 222 17.72 -9.11 18.70
CA ASN A 222 18.89 -9.77 19.29
C ASN A 222 18.88 -9.55 20.82
N PRO A 223 19.12 -10.59 21.64
CA PRO A 223 19.05 -10.49 23.10
C PRO A 223 19.92 -9.40 23.72
N ASP A 224 21.06 -9.09 23.09
CA ASP A 224 22.02 -8.08 23.57
C ASP A 224 21.75 -6.67 23.01
N SER A 225 20.69 -6.46 22.24
CA SER A 225 20.39 -5.15 21.65
C SER A 225 19.72 -4.20 22.62
N ASN A 226 20.29 -2.99 22.72
CA ASN A 226 19.69 -1.86 23.42
C ASN A 226 18.97 -0.89 22.47
N GLN A 227 18.91 -1.17 21.15
CA GLN A 227 18.28 -0.29 20.18
C GLN A 227 16.80 -0.67 19.97
N PRO A 228 15.84 0.18 20.38
CA PRO A 228 14.42 -0.15 20.24
C PRO A 228 13.94 -0.10 18.79
N ALA A 229 12.92 -0.89 18.50
CA ALA A 229 12.07 -0.71 17.34
C ALA A 229 11.34 0.64 17.42
N TYR A 230 11.04 1.22 16.26
CA TYR A 230 10.43 2.55 16.17
C TYR A 230 9.61 2.70 14.90
N LEU A 231 8.65 3.62 14.92
CA LEU A 231 7.95 4.06 13.71
C LEU A 231 8.90 4.94 12.88
N ALA A 232 9.26 4.48 11.68
CA ALA A 232 10.12 5.25 10.79
C ALA A 232 9.38 6.45 10.20
N ASN A 233 10.13 7.52 9.91
CA ASN A 233 9.64 8.69 9.19
C ASN A 233 9.49 8.38 7.68
N LEU A 234 8.75 7.33 7.34
CA LEU A 234 8.52 6.83 5.99
C LEU A 234 7.02 6.67 5.78
N VAL A 235 6.50 7.37 4.78
CA VAL A 235 5.08 7.31 4.42
C VAL A 235 4.97 6.91 2.96
N THR A 236 4.33 5.77 2.70
CA THR A 236 4.15 5.18 1.36
C THR A 236 2.69 5.22 0.97
N ARG A 237 2.39 5.67 -0.25
CA ARG A 237 1.02 5.80 -0.77
C ARG A 237 1.00 5.63 -2.30
N PRO A 238 -0.12 5.18 -2.89
CA PRO A 238 -0.28 5.19 -4.35
C PRO A 238 -0.46 6.63 -4.86
N SER A 239 -0.48 6.80 -6.17
CA SER A 239 -0.93 8.05 -6.78
C SER A 239 -2.45 8.15 -6.67
N PHE A 240 -2.95 9.31 -6.24
CA PHE A 240 -4.38 9.61 -6.23
C PHE A 240 -4.84 10.36 -7.48
N THR A 241 -4.09 10.22 -8.59
CA THR A 241 -4.53 10.80 -9.87
C THR A 241 -5.71 10.01 -10.39
N ASN A 242 -6.84 10.68 -10.65
CA ASN A 242 -8.00 10.01 -11.23
C ASN A 242 -7.76 9.75 -12.73
N LEU A 243 -7.21 8.57 -13.03
CA LEU A 243 -6.83 8.17 -14.38
C LEU A 243 -8.03 8.02 -15.34
N GLU A 244 -9.26 7.88 -14.83
CA GLU A 244 -10.47 7.89 -15.68
C GLU A 244 -10.76 9.28 -16.24
N GLN A 245 -10.39 10.35 -15.52
CA GLN A 245 -10.71 11.73 -15.91
C GLN A 245 -9.83 12.28 -17.03
N TYR A 246 -8.57 11.83 -17.11
CA TYR A 246 -7.61 12.37 -18.07
C TYR A 246 -7.72 11.73 -19.46
N GLY A 247 -8.76 10.91 -19.67
CA GLY A 247 -8.89 10.06 -20.84
C GLY A 247 -7.83 8.96 -20.79
N THR A 248 -8.23 7.73 -21.06
CA THR A 248 -7.31 6.71 -21.50
C THR A 248 -6.72 7.18 -22.83
N VAL A 249 -5.69 8.02 -22.79
CA VAL A 249 -4.81 8.18 -23.93
C VAL A 249 -4.30 6.77 -24.17
N GLN A 250 -4.78 6.17 -25.26
CA GLN A 250 -4.17 5.03 -25.93
C GLN A 250 -2.75 5.46 -26.31
N ARG A 251 -1.87 5.63 -25.33
CA ARG A 251 -0.45 5.45 -25.56
C ARG A 251 -0.36 3.99 -25.93
N ASP A 252 0.11 3.70 -27.13
CA ASP A 252 0.53 2.37 -27.53
C ASP A 252 1.23 1.70 -26.34
N ARG A 253 0.49 0.86 -25.60
CA ARG A 253 0.95 0.19 -24.38
C ARG A 253 1.83 -0.99 -24.78
N LYS A 254 2.78 -0.75 -25.70
CA LYS A 254 3.90 -1.65 -25.95
C LYS A 254 4.61 -1.81 -24.61
N PHE A 255 4.61 -3.05 -24.11
CA PHE A 255 5.39 -3.57 -23.00
C PHE A 255 5.97 -2.48 -22.08
N LYS A 256 5.21 -2.08 -21.06
CA LYS A 256 5.80 -1.34 -19.94
C LYS A 256 6.97 -2.20 -19.44
N GLN A 257 8.19 -1.68 -19.51
CA GLN A 257 9.34 -2.40 -18.98
C GLN A 257 9.21 -2.42 -17.46
N HIS A 258 8.74 -3.55 -16.94
CA HIS A 258 8.69 -3.83 -15.51
C HIS A 258 10.10 -4.22 -15.07
N ILE A 259 10.89 -3.26 -14.59
CA ILE A 259 12.13 -3.59 -13.90
C ILE A 259 11.74 -4.22 -12.56
N VAL A 260 12.11 -5.48 -12.42
CA VAL A 260 11.83 -6.31 -11.24
C VAL A 260 13.16 -6.77 -10.68
N ILE A 261 13.34 -6.63 -9.36
CA ILE A 261 14.46 -7.25 -8.66
C ILE A 261 13.97 -8.25 -7.62
N HIS A 262 14.35 -9.51 -7.80
CA HIS A 262 14.01 -10.58 -6.87
C HIS A 262 15.01 -10.65 -5.70
N HIS A 263 14.84 -9.79 -4.70
CA HIS A 263 15.75 -9.70 -3.54
C HIS A 263 15.47 -10.74 -2.44
N ASN A 264 14.30 -11.40 -2.45
CA ASN A 264 13.86 -12.45 -1.52
C ASN A 264 13.99 -12.07 -0.03
N LYS A 265 13.61 -10.83 0.30
CA LYS A 265 13.63 -10.31 1.68
C LYS A 265 12.21 -9.88 2.07
N SER A 266 11.58 -10.63 2.97
CA SER A 266 10.26 -10.29 3.52
C SER A 266 10.34 -9.03 4.38
N SER A 267 9.23 -8.30 4.46
CA SER A 267 9.07 -7.14 5.34
C SER A 267 10.08 -6.02 5.11
N LEU A 268 10.54 -5.85 3.87
CA LEU A 268 11.28 -4.66 3.50
C LEU A 268 10.36 -3.45 3.42
N SER A 269 10.88 -2.28 3.81
CA SER A 269 10.27 -1.01 3.46
C SER A 269 10.38 -0.72 1.97
N CYS A 270 9.46 0.06 1.43
CA CYS A 270 9.47 0.47 0.02
C CYS A 270 10.79 1.18 -0.36
N THR A 271 11.35 1.99 0.54
CA THR A 271 12.64 2.67 0.32
C THR A 271 13.81 1.68 0.19
N ARG A 272 13.82 0.61 1.00
CA ARG A 272 14.84 -0.45 0.87
C ARG A 272 14.67 -1.24 -0.41
N HIS A 273 13.44 -1.54 -0.82
CA HIS A 273 13.16 -2.17 -2.12
C HIS A 273 13.70 -1.31 -3.28
N ARG A 274 13.45 0.02 -3.27
CA ARG A 274 14.00 0.96 -4.26
C ARG A 274 15.53 0.96 -4.29
N ALA A 275 16.19 0.83 -3.14
CA ALA A 275 17.66 0.72 -3.09
C ALA A 275 18.17 -0.55 -3.78
N TYR A 276 17.45 -1.68 -3.70
CA TYR A 276 17.77 -2.88 -4.47
C TYR A 276 17.59 -2.66 -5.97
N LEU A 277 16.47 -2.05 -6.39
CA LEU A 277 16.23 -1.74 -7.80
C LEU A 277 17.37 -0.90 -8.39
N ASN A 278 17.79 0.15 -7.69
CA ASN A 278 18.90 1.00 -8.13
C ASN A 278 20.21 0.22 -8.23
N LYS A 279 20.54 -0.63 -7.24
CA LYS A 279 21.77 -1.43 -7.31
C LYS A 279 21.78 -2.40 -8.50
N GLY A 280 20.65 -3.05 -8.80
CA GLY A 280 20.54 -3.96 -9.93
C GLY A 280 20.52 -3.27 -11.30
N LEU A 281 20.30 -1.96 -11.36
CA LEU A 281 20.38 -1.16 -12.59
C LEU A 281 21.81 -0.74 -12.95
N PHE A 282 22.75 -0.84 -12.00
CA PHE A 282 24.16 -0.46 -12.19
C PHE A 282 25.11 -1.67 -12.20
N THR A 283 24.58 -2.88 -12.35
CA THR A 283 25.31 -4.14 -12.53
C THR A 283 24.98 -4.73 -13.90
#